data_AF-A0ABD0X8K1-F1
#
_entry.id   AF-A0ABD0X8K1-F1
#
_cell.length_a   1.000
_cell.length_b   1.000
_cell.length_c   1.000
_cell.angle_alpha   90.00
_cell.angle_beta   90.00
_cell.angle_gamma   90.00
#
_symmetry.space_group_name_H-M   'P 1'
#
loop_
_entity.id
_entity.type
_entity.pdbx_description
1 polymer ?
#
loop_
_entity_poly.entity_id
_entity_poly.type
_entity_poly.pdbx_seq_one_letter_code
_entity_poly.pdbx_strand_id
1 'polypeptide(L)'
;MEKRDVKLKSTSKRKVSSEGTYPDNKKLKSKDSDKNAFKMKNNEKNKLEKCSNLKDPKSSGCSVSTSERKLIKNECLKVSKNDKGQLVFKDFPQFQPNMSPKEVLQAGSFGGTYFRPIYSSITKQNYKDEWKELPDDWLKGLNIATQVASLTYRDSVNTYKVKCGGSLEMWESSGWIASQDPYGWFQWYCRFYQGRRTEDDERQIGRWAKCTGVKGRWRNNLITKVVRSGCGFDDTTVSPVVRQTLQHWGYKLTKEDYEEGVKRVKPK
;
A
#
# COMPACT_ATOMS: atom_id res chain seq x y z
N MET A 1 53.08 46.05 30.68
CA MET A 1 53.32 45.25 29.46
C MET A 1 53.34 43.78 29.87
N GLU A 2 52.27 43.04 29.63
CA GLU A 2 52.38 41.62 29.28
C GLU A 2 51.04 41.15 28.69
N LYS A 3 51.10 40.64 27.46
CA LYS A 3 49.96 40.16 26.67
C LYS A 3 49.74 38.68 26.98
N ARG A 4 48.48 38.25 27.13
CA ARG A 4 48.09 36.86 26.85
C ARG A 4 46.85 36.86 25.97
N ASP A 5 47.07 36.35 24.76
CA ASP A 5 46.12 36.19 23.68
C ASP A 5 45.02 35.17 24.01
N VAL A 6 43.77 35.56 23.77
CA VAL A 6 42.59 34.70 23.77
C VAL A 6 42.39 34.16 22.35
N LYS A 7 42.57 32.84 22.18
CA LYS A 7 42.31 32.16 20.91
C LYS A 7 40.88 31.63 20.86
N LEU A 8 40.07 32.25 19.99
CA LEU A 8 38.74 31.81 19.56
C LEU A 8 38.77 30.38 18.97
N LYS A 9 37.82 29.53 19.38
CA LYS A 9 37.43 28.32 18.63
C LYS A 9 35.95 28.40 18.26
N SER A 10 35.73 28.50 16.95
CA SER A 10 34.47 28.37 16.24
C SER A 10 33.90 26.95 16.37
N THR A 11 32.61 26.83 16.68
CA THR A 11 31.85 25.58 16.68
C THR A 11 31.03 25.47 15.40
N SER A 12 31.41 24.51 14.55
CA SER A 12 30.67 24.13 13.35
C SER A 12 29.52 23.19 13.70
N LYS A 13 28.28 23.59 13.37
CA LYS A 13 27.06 22.78 13.46
C LYS A 13 27.12 21.62 12.46
N ARG A 14 27.14 20.37 12.93
CA ARG A 14 26.86 19.19 12.10
C ARG A 14 25.37 18.88 12.10
N LYS A 15 24.84 18.83 10.87
CA LYS A 15 23.51 18.38 10.45
C LYS A 15 23.41 16.87 10.71
N VAL A 16 22.46 16.42 11.53
CA VAL A 16 22.20 14.99 11.76
C VAL A 16 21.08 14.57 10.82
N SER A 17 21.43 13.76 9.82
CA SER A 17 20.51 12.98 8.99
C SER A 17 20.22 11.66 9.69
N SER A 18 18.98 11.44 10.14
CA SER A 18 18.54 10.15 10.68
C SER A 18 17.90 9.30 9.58
N GLU A 19 18.69 8.42 8.97
CA GLU A 19 18.19 7.34 8.12
C GLU A 19 17.53 6.26 9.00
N GLY A 20 16.26 5.98 8.76
CA GLY A 20 15.56 4.87 9.38
C GLY A 20 15.89 3.57 8.65
N THR A 21 16.88 2.84 9.15
CA THR A 21 17.31 1.53 8.62
C THR A 21 16.27 0.44 8.92
N TYR A 22 15.80 -0.26 7.88
CA TYR A 22 15.19 -1.59 8.02
C TYR A 22 16.32 -2.62 8.14
N PRO A 23 16.27 -3.58 9.09
CA PRO A 23 17.41 -4.45 9.33
C PRO A 23 17.64 -5.45 8.19
N ASP A 24 18.89 -5.46 7.74
CA ASP A 24 19.55 -6.38 6.83
C ASP A 24 19.74 -7.75 7.53
N ASN A 25 19.34 -8.84 6.88
CA ASN A 25 19.42 -10.19 7.46
C ASN A 25 20.74 -10.87 7.05
N LYS A 26 21.69 -11.03 7.99
CA LYS A 26 22.88 -11.88 7.80
C LYS A 26 22.86 -13.11 8.72
N LYS A 27 22.83 -14.27 8.05
CA LYS A 27 23.36 -15.61 8.39
C LYS A 27 23.24 -16.11 9.84
N LEU A 28 22.43 -17.15 10.01
CA LEU A 28 22.71 -18.25 10.94
C LEU A 28 22.81 -19.58 10.18
N LYS A 29 23.82 -20.35 10.58
CA LYS A 29 24.28 -21.62 10.02
C LYS A 29 23.30 -22.77 10.29
N SER A 30 23.32 -23.71 9.36
CA SER A 30 22.86 -25.11 9.37
C SER A 30 22.78 -25.82 10.73
N LYS A 31 21.70 -26.58 10.93
CA LYS A 31 21.73 -28.01 11.31
C LYS A 31 20.37 -28.67 11.05
N ASP A 32 20.43 -29.87 10.48
CA ASP A 32 19.33 -30.76 10.09
C ASP A 32 18.38 -31.15 11.25
N SER A 33 17.08 -31.34 10.97
CA SER A 33 16.48 -32.68 10.79
C SER A 33 14.97 -32.62 10.50
N ASP A 34 14.51 -33.67 9.80
CA ASP A 34 13.14 -34.20 9.74
C ASP A 34 12.12 -33.63 8.73
N LYS A 35 12.31 -34.13 7.51
CA LYS A 35 11.30 -34.72 6.60
C LYS A 35 9.89 -34.90 7.20
N ASN A 36 8.89 -34.35 6.52
CA ASN A 36 7.91 -35.22 5.87
C ASN A 36 7.24 -34.55 4.68
N ALA A 37 7.14 -35.34 3.62
CA ALA A 37 6.73 -34.98 2.28
C ALA A 37 5.20 -35.08 2.13
N PHE A 38 4.62 -34.22 1.29
CA PHE A 38 3.56 -34.69 0.40
C PHE A 38 3.78 -34.10 -0.99
N LYS A 39 3.86 -35.03 -1.93
CA LYS A 39 4.25 -34.89 -3.33
C LYS A 39 3.04 -35.34 -4.13
N MET A 40 2.53 -34.51 -5.03
CA MET A 40 1.73 -35.00 -6.15
C MET A 40 2.39 -34.53 -7.44
N LYS A 41 2.73 -35.53 -8.26
CA LYS A 41 3.38 -35.44 -9.57
C LYS A 41 2.31 -35.36 -10.66
N ASN A 42 2.65 -34.62 -11.70
CA ASN A 42 2.06 -34.68 -13.03
C ASN A 42 2.32 -36.03 -13.75
N ASN A 43 1.34 -36.46 -14.54
CA ASN A 43 1.42 -37.03 -15.90
C ASN A 43 -0.05 -37.37 -16.28
N GLU A 44 -0.53 -37.21 -17.51
CA GLU A 44 0.00 -37.82 -18.73
C GLU A 44 -0.62 -37.22 -20.02
N LYS A 45 -0.13 -37.71 -21.17
CA LYS A 45 -0.04 -37.09 -22.50
C LYS A 45 -1.23 -37.33 -23.45
N ASN A 46 -1.31 -36.45 -24.45
CA ASN A 46 -1.65 -36.63 -25.88
C ASN A 46 -2.87 -37.44 -26.32
N LYS A 47 -3.75 -36.78 -27.10
CA LYS A 47 -4.23 -37.33 -28.38
C LYS A 47 -4.56 -36.20 -29.38
N LEU A 48 -4.00 -36.37 -30.57
CA LEU A 48 -4.17 -35.56 -31.77
C LEU A 48 -5.37 -36.14 -32.54
N GLU A 49 -6.38 -35.34 -32.84
CA GLU A 49 -7.24 -35.58 -34.01
C GLU A 49 -7.47 -34.29 -34.78
N LYS A 50 -7.52 -34.50 -36.09
CA LYS A 50 -7.37 -33.55 -37.18
C LYS A 50 -8.75 -33.40 -37.81
N CYS A 51 -9.24 -32.18 -37.97
CA CYS A 51 -10.17 -31.87 -39.06
C CYS A 51 -9.85 -30.48 -39.61
N SER A 52 -9.59 -30.48 -40.91
CA SER A 52 -9.14 -29.40 -41.76
C SER A 52 -10.29 -28.67 -42.42
N ASN A 53 -10.07 -27.38 -42.68
CA ASN A 53 -10.67 -26.50 -43.69
C ASN A 53 -12.13 -26.08 -43.49
N LEU A 54 -12.34 -24.76 -43.35
CA LEU A 54 -13.12 -23.94 -44.28
C LEU A 54 -13.03 -22.44 -43.90
N LYS A 55 -12.27 -21.70 -44.73
CA LYS A 55 -12.49 -20.33 -45.24
C LYS A 55 -12.84 -19.19 -44.27
N ASP A 56 -11.96 -18.17 -44.26
CA ASP A 56 -12.27 -16.79 -43.88
C ASP A 56 -13.50 -16.25 -44.64
N PRO A 57 -14.30 -15.39 -43.99
CA PRO A 57 -14.40 -14.03 -44.51
C PRO A 57 -14.38 -12.93 -43.44
N LYS A 58 -13.68 -11.85 -43.82
CA LYS A 58 -13.69 -10.45 -43.38
C LYS A 58 -14.77 -9.99 -42.37
N SER A 59 -14.28 -9.22 -41.39
CA SER A 59 -14.82 -7.93 -40.93
C SER A 59 -16.26 -7.86 -40.43
N SER A 60 -16.43 -7.78 -39.11
CA SER A 60 -17.40 -6.87 -38.49
C SER A 60 -16.95 -6.45 -37.09
N GLY A 61 -16.62 -5.17 -36.96
CA GLY A 61 -16.35 -4.55 -35.67
C GLY A 61 -17.63 -4.53 -34.84
N CYS A 62 -17.60 -5.15 -33.67
CA CYS A 62 -18.64 -4.97 -32.67
C CYS A 62 -18.27 -3.77 -31.81
N SER A 63 -18.81 -2.60 -32.19
CA SER A 63 -18.74 -1.38 -31.40
C SER A 63 -19.56 -1.56 -30.13
N VAL A 64 -18.90 -2.01 -29.05
CA VAL A 64 -19.50 -2.00 -27.71
C VAL A 64 -19.87 -0.57 -27.37
N SER A 65 -21.17 -0.33 -27.24
CA SER A 65 -21.76 0.97 -27.06
C SER A 65 -21.20 1.64 -25.80
N THR A 66 -20.83 2.92 -25.90
CA THR A 66 -20.35 3.74 -24.78
C THR A 66 -21.37 3.78 -23.63
N SER A 67 -22.64 3.52 -23.94
CA SER A 67 -23.77 3.37 -23.02
C SER A 67 -23.70 2.13 -22.12
N GLU A 68 -23.31 0.95 -22.62
CA GLU A 68 -23.15 -0.26 -21.80
C GLU A 68 -21.99 -0.15 -20.82
N ARG A 69 -20.88 0.49 -21.25
CA ARG A 69 -19.76 0.83 -20.36
C ARG A 69 -20.16 1.83 -19.26
N LYS A 70 -21.19 2.65 -19.50
CA LYS A 70 -21.70 3.66 -18.56
C LYS A 70 -22.69 3.05 -17.55
N LEU A 71 -23.48 2.06 -17.98
CA LEU A 71 -24.43 1.35 -17.13
C LEU A 71 -23.74 0.38 -16.15
N ILE A 72 -22.69 -0.32 -16.58
CA ILE A 72 -21.89 -1.20 -15.70
C ILE A 72 -21.05 -0.40 -14.68
N LYS A 73 -20.74 0.87 -14.96
CA LYS A 73 -19.97 1.75 -14.06
C LYS A 73 -20.76 2.24 -12.84
N ASN A 74 -22.10 2.18 -12.89
CA ASN A 74 -22.97 2.85 -11.91
C ASN A 74 -23.46 1.96 -10.76
N GLU A 75 -23.30 0.64 -10.84
CA GLU A 75 -23.42 -0.23 -9.68
C GLU A 75 -22.04 -0.43 -9.03
N CYS A 76 -21.39 0.67 -8.64
CA CYS A 76 -20.38 0.56 -7.59
C CYS A 76 -21.13 -0.02 -6.38
N LEU A 77 -20.81 -1.27 -6.02
CA LEU A 77 -21.25 -1.88 -4.77
C LEU A 77 -21.09 -0.81 -3.68
N LYS A 78 -22.21 -0.31 -3.14
CA LYS A 78 -22.17 0.80 -2.18
C LYS A 78 -21.50 0.26 -0.92
N VAL A 79 -20.20 0.48 -0.81
CA VAL A 79 -19.43 0.16 0.40
C VAL A 79 -19.93 1.10 1.49
N SER A 80 -20.61 0.54 2.49
CA SER A 80 -21.05 1.31 3.66
C SER A 80 -19.94 1.41 4.69
N LYS A 81 -20.00 2.45 5.53
CA LYS A 81 -19.21 2.52 6.76
C LYS A 81 -20.08 2.05 7.93
N ASN A 82 -19.49 1.34 8.88
CA ASN A 82 -20.13 1.04 10.17
C ASN A 82 -20.08 2.25 11.11
N ASP A 83 -20.66 2.11 12.31
CA ASP A 83 -20.69 3.19 13.33
C ASP A 83 -19.30 3.65 13.79
N LYS A 84 -18.27 2.83 13.56
CA LYS A 84 -16.86 3.15 13.84
C LYS A 84 -16.14 3.82 12.66
N GLY A 85 -16.87 4.14 11.58
CA GLY A 85 -16.32 4.72 10.36
C GLY A 85 -15.48 3.76 9.51
N GLN A 86 -15.54 2.45 9.77
CA GLN A 86 -14.82 1.43 9.02
C GLN A 86 -15.66 0.96 7.83
N LEU A 87 -15.01 0.74 6.69
CA LEU A 87 -15.63 0.19 5.50
C LEU A 87 -16.01 -1.27 5.73
N VAL A 88 -17.22 -1.64 5.28
CA VAL A 88 -17.76 -2.99 5.43
C VAL A 88 -17.94 -3.63 4.06
N PHE A 89 -17.28 -4.76 3.86
CA PHE A 89 -17.42 -5.61 2.67
C PHE A 89 -18.13 -6.89 3.08
N LYS A 90 -19.30 -7.20 2.48
CA LYS A 90 -20.14 -8.35 2.89
C LYS A 90 -19.42 -9.69 2.73
N ASP A 91 -18.63 -9.80 1.68
CA ASP A 91 -17.83 -10.96 1.30
C ASP A 91 -16.50 -11.05 2.06
N PHE A 92 -15.99 -9.94 2.59
CA PHE A 92 -14.77 -9.88 3.41
C PHE A 92 -14.98 -9.07 4.69
N PRO A 93 -15.81 -9.55 5.64
CA PRO A 93 -16.18 -8.81 6.84
C PRO A 93 -14.98 -8.52 7.77
N GLN A 94 -13.89 -9.27 7.66
CA GLN A 94 -12.64 -9.06 8.39
C GLN A 94 -11.79 -7.90 7.86
N PHE A 95 -12.03 -7.45 6.63
CA PHE A 95 -11.30 -6.34 6.01
C PHE A 95 -12.04 -5.03 6.27
N GLN A 96 -11.55 -4.27 7.25
CA GLN A 96 -12.24 -3.08 7.77
C GLN A 96 -11.35 -1.82 7.79
N PRO A 97 -10.79 -1.39 6.64
CA PRO A 97 -10.09 -0.11 6.56
C PRO A 97 -11.05 1.04 6.88
N ASN A 98 -10.58 2.09 7.55
CA ASN A 98 -11.39 3.29 7.84
C ASN A 98 -11.12 4.45 6.90
N MET A 99 -10.23 4.27 5.91
CA MET A 99 -10.03 5.18 4.79
C MET A 99 -10.26 4.44 3.48
N SER A 100 -11.15 4.95 2.65
CA SER A 100 -11.35 4.56 1.26
C SER A 100 -10.12 4.88 0.40
N PRO A 101 -9.97 4.27 -0.78
CA PRO A 101 -8.87 4.62 -1.67
C PRO A 101 -8.89 6.10 -2.07
N LYS A 102 -10.09 6.68 -2.25
CA LYS A 102 -10.27 8.12 -2.45
C LYS A 102 -9.65 8.94 -1.31
N GLU A 103 -10.00 8.61 -0.07
CA GLU A 103 -9.47 9.31 1.12
C GLU A 103 -7.94 9.14 1.24
N VAL A 104 -7.40 7.95 0.97
CA VAL A 104 -5.95 7.70 0.99
C VAL A 104 -5.22 8.51 -0.09
N LEU A 105 -5.77 8.56 -1.31
CA LEU A 105 -5.19 9.32 -2.42
C LEU A 105 -5.21 10.82 -2.14
N GLN A 106 -6.37 11.35 -1.71
CA GLN A 106 -6.58 12.75 -1.39
C GLN A 106 -5.71 13.22 -0.21
N ALA A 107 -5.42 12.33 0.74
CA ALA A 107 -4.51 12.60 1.84
C ALA A 107 -3.02 12.70 1.42
N GLY A 108 -2.72 12.51 0.13
CA GLY A 108 -1.38 12.61 -0.43
C GLY A 108 -0.47 11.46 0.00
N SER A 109 -1.01 10.29 0.32
CA SER A 109 -0.31 9.26 1.10
C SER A 109 1.05 8.82 0.56
N PHE A 110 1.30 8.96 -0.74
CA PHE A 110 2.44 8.35 -1.43
C PHE A 110 3.42 9.35 -2.04
N GLY A 111 3.49 10.57 -1.51
CA GLY A 111 4.40 11.61 -2.00
C GLY A 111 4.13 12.03 -3.45
N GLY A 112 2.92 11.76 -3.94
CA GLY A 112 2.49 12.00 -5.31
C GLY A 112 3.07 11.08 -6.39
N THR A 113 3.78 10.01 -6.00
CA THR A 113 4.52 9.15 -6.94
C THR A 113 3.90 7.78 -7.17
N TYR A 114 2.71 7.52 -6.62
CA TYR A 114 2.18 6.17 -6.62
C TYR A 114 1.96 5.68 -8.05
N PHE A 115 1.23 6.45 -8.87
CA PHE A 115 0.93 6.10 -10.26
C PHE A 115 1.91 6.74 -11.26
N ARG A 116 3.17 6.93 -10.85
CA ARG A 116 4.24 7.40 -11.75
C ARG A 116 4.50 6.36 -12.85
N PRO A 117 5.02 6.73 -14.02
CA PRO A 117 5.51 5.75 -14.98
C PRO A 117 6.53 4.78 -14.36
N ILE A 118 6.33 3.48 -14.56
CA ILE A 118 7.22 2.41 -14.05
C ILE A 118 7.50 1.38 -15.13
N TYR A 119 8.66 0.73 -15.02
CA TYR A 119 8.87 -0.60 -15.60
C TYR A 119 8.66 -1.63 -14.49
N SER A 120 7.80 -2.63 -14.70
CA SER A 120 7.66 -3.74 -13.75
C SER A 120 8.57 -4.89 -14.13
N SER A 121 9.42 -5.31 -13.21
CA SER A 121 10.25 -6.49 -13.39
C SER A 121 9.46 -7.80 -13.32
N ILE A 122 8.24 -7.77 -12.77
CA ILE A 122 7.34 -8.92 -12.66
C ILE A 122 6.65 -9.22 -13.99
N THR A 123 6.05 -8.21 -14.63
CA THR A 123 5.33 -8.39 -15.91
C THR A 123 6.20 -8.14 -17.13
N LYS A 124 7.41 -7.58 -16.95
CA LYS A 124 8.34 -7.15 -18.01
C LYS A 124 7.77 -6.07 -18.93
N GLN A 125 6.88 -5.22 -18.40
CA GLN A 125 6.19 -4.18 -19.16
C GLN A 125 6.39 -2.79 -18.55
N ASN A 126 6.26 -1.76 -19.41
CA ASN A 126 6.18 -0.37 -18.99
C ASN A 126 4.72 0.02 -18.76
N TYR A 127 4.43 0.60 -17.60
CA TYR A 127 3.12 1.14 -17.26
C TYR A 127 3.19 2.65 -17.13
N LYS A 128 2.16 3.33 -17.62
CA LYS A 128 1.98 4.78 -17.58
C LYS A 128 0.50 5.07 -17.55
N ASP A 129 0.12 6.15 -16.87
CA ASP A 129 -1.25 6.66 -16.80
C ASP A 129 -2.28 5.67 -16.20
N GLU A 130 -1.84 4.69 -15.41
CA GLU A 130 -2.75 3.75 -14.73
C GLU A 130 -3.77 4.47 -13.83
N TRP A 131 -3.45 5.67 -13.33
CA TRP A 131 -4.39 6.50 -12.57
C TRP A 131 -5.68 6.84 -13.33
N LYS A 132 -5.72 6.69 -14.67
CA LYS A 132 -6.94 6.86 -15.48
C LYS A 132 -7.99 5.78 -15.23
N GLU A 133 -7.64 4.69 -14.55
CA GLU A 133 -8.61 3.68 -14.11
C GLU A 133 -9.45 4.15 -12.91
N LEU A 134 -9.01 5.21 -12.23
CA LEU A 134 -9.67 5.72 -11.02
C LEU A 134 -10.90 6.55 -11.40
N PRO A 135 -11.96 6.54 -10.57
CA PRO A 135 -13.09 7.45 -10.74
C PRO A 135 -12.67 8.92 -10.74
N ASP A 136 -13.27 9.72 -11.63
CA ASP A 136 -12.93 11.15 -11.78
C ASP A 136 -13.12 11.93 -10.48
N ASP A 137 -14.11 11.55 -9.66
CA ASP A 137 -14.39 12.19 -8.38
C ASP A 137 -13.29 11.93 -7.33
N TRP A 138 -12.46 10.88 -7.50
CA TRP A 138 -11.30 10.62 -6.64
C TRP A 138 -10.15 11.57 -6.97
N LEU A 139 -10.05 12.00 -8.23
CA LEU A 139 -9.00 12.88 -8.74
C LEU A 139 -9.38 14.36 -8.66
N LYS A 140 -10.65 14.67 -8.40
CA LYS A 140 -11.14 16.05 -8.29
C LYS A 140 -10.29 16.87 -7.30
N GLY A 141 -9.72 17.97 -7.80
CA GLY A 141 -8.88 18.89 -7.04
C GLY A 141 -7.41 18.48 -6.88
N LEU A 142 -7.01 17.28 -7.31
CA LEU A 142 -5.60 16.86 -7.29
C LEU A 142 -4.87 17.28 -8.56
N ASN A 143 -3.64 17.75 -8.39
CA ASN A 143 -2.73 17.95 -9.51
C ASN A 143 -2.04 16.62 -9.86
N ILE A 144 -2.37 16.06 -11.03
CA ILE A 144 -1.84 14.77 -11.47
C ILE A 144 -0.30 14.73 -11.48
N ALA A 145 0.34 15.78 -11.98
CA ALA A 145 1.80 15.83 -12.14
C ALA A 145 2.57 15.90 -10.81
N THR A 146 1.93 16.39 -9.74
CA THR A 146 2.60 16.57 -8.44
C THR A 146 2.07 15.69 -7.32
N GLN A 147 0.82 15.24 -7.39
CA GLN A 147 0.13 14.53 -6.31
C GLN A 147 -0.35 13.12 -6.68
N VAL A 148 -0.24 12.68 -7.94
CA VAL A 148 -0.73 11.35 -8.37
C VAL A 148 0.35 10.54 -9.10
N ALA A 149 0.94 11.13 -10.15
CA ALA A 149 1.84 10.46 -11.08
C ALA A 149 3.20 11.17 -11.24
N SER A 150 3.64 11.88 -10.20
CA SER A 150 4.95 12.53 -10.15
C SER A 150 6.09 11.51 -10.27
N LEU A 151 7.15 11.85 -11.01
CA LEU A 151 8.40 11.08 -10.99
C LEU A 151 9.19 11.27 -9.68
N THR A 152 8.98 12.40 -9.00
CA THR A 152 9.73 12.78 -7.79
C THR A 152 8.82 12.75 -6.57
N TYR A 153 9.29 12.11 -5.50
CA TYR A 153 8.57 12.05 -4.22
C TYR A 153 8.59 13.40 -3.52
N ARG A 154 7.42 13.88 -3.09
CA ARG A 154 7.26 15.13 -2.33
C ARG A 154 6.62 14.83 -0.97
N ASP A 155 7.40 14.85 0.09
CA ASP A 155 6.89 14.75 1.46
C ASP A 155 5.90 15.86 1.81
N SER A 156 6.08 17.05 1.24
CA SER A 156 5.19 18.20 1.42
C SER A 156 3.74 17.94 0.98
N VAL A 157 3.48 16.98 0.09
CA VAL A 157 2.11 16.60 -0.28
C VAL A 157 1.47 15.63 0.70
N ASN A 158 2.27 14.92 1.50
CA ASN A 158 1.77 13.94 2.46
C ASN A 158 1.03 14.64 3.61
N THR A 159 0.09 13.93 4.24
CA THR A 159 -0.59 14.39 5.45
C THR A 159 0.42 14.70 6.56
N TYR A 160 1.38 13.80 6.80
CA TYR A 160 2.32 13.91 7.93
C TYR A 160 3.68 14.52 7.56
N LYS A 161 3.81 15.08 6.35
CA LYS A 161 5.02 15.77 5.87
C LYS A 161 6.32 14.97 5.99
N VAL A 162 6.24 13.64 5.89
CA VAL A 162 7.39 12.73 5.97
C VAL A 162 7.36 11.72 4.85
N LYS A 163 8.53 11.37 4.31
CA LYS A 163 8.68 10.25 3.37
C LYS A 163 8.49 8.91 4.10
N CYS A 164 7.76 8.01 3.45
CA CYS A 164 7.51 6.66 3.94
C CYS A 164 7.40 5.67 2.76
N GLY A 165 7.67 4.40 3.01
CA GLY A 165 7.52 3.30 2.04
C GLY A 165 8.85 2.84 1.41
N GLY A 166 8.88 1.59 0.96
CA GLY A 166 9.99 1.00 0.20
C GLY A 166 9.94 1.33 -1.29
N SER A 167 11.05 1.11 -2.00
CA SER A 167 11.15 1.26 -3.46
C SER A 167 10.37 0.16 -4.19
N LEU A 168 9.91 0.42 -5.42
CA LEU A 168 9.23 -0.61 -6.24
C LEU A 168 10.05 -1.90 -6.33
N GLU A 169 11.35 -1.77 -6.56
CA GLU A 169 12.30 -2.89 -6.60
C GLU A 169 12.25 -3.75 -5.32
N MET A 170 12.22 -3.13 -4.14
CA MET A 170 12.10 -3.84 -2.86
C MET A 170 10.79 -4.62 -2.78
N TRP A 171 9.69 -4.04 -3.26
CA TRP A 171 8.38 -4.71 -3.26
C TRP A 171 8.33 -5.87 -4.25
N GLU A 172 8.93 -5.71 -5.44
CA GLU A 172 9.03 -6.76 -6.45
C GLU A 172 9.91 -7.92 -5.96
N SER A 173 11.10 -7.63 -5.42
CA SER A 173 12.02 -8.65 -4.92
C SER A 173 11.51 -9.40 -3.67
N SER A 174 10.62 -8.78 -2.89
CA SER A 174 9.95 -9.42 -1.75
C SER A 174 8.76 -10.32 -2.14
N GLY A 175 8.43 -10.43 -3.43
CA GLY A 175 7.26 -11.19 -3.89
C GLY A 175 5.92 -10.58 -3.47
N TRP A 176 5.88 -9.26 -3.26
CA TRP A 176 4.69 -8.56 -2.78
C TRP A 176 3.83 -7.96 -3.90
N ILE A 177 4.35 -7.91 -5.12
CA ILE A 177 3.67 -7.45 -6.32
C ILE A 177 3.13 -8.66 -7.09
N ALA A 178 1.83 -8.65 -7.38
CA ALA A 178 1.20 -9.61 -8.26
C ALA A 178 1.14 -9.01 -9.68
N SER A 179 1.24 -9.85 -10.72
CA SER A 179 1.24 -9.39 -12.11
C SER A 179 -0.01 -8.60 -12.50
N GLN A 180 -1.16 -8.97 -11.93
CA GLN A 180 -2.42 -8.26 -12.14
C GLN A 180 -2.42 -6.82 -11.61
N ASP A 181 -1.63 -6.53 -10.57
CA ASP A 181 -1.55 -5.23 -9.91
C ASP A 181 -0.07 -4.78 -9.83
N PRO A 182 0.51 -4.31 -10.96
CA PRO A 182 1.94 -3.99 -11.05
C PRO A 182 2.38 -2.86 -10.11
N TYR A 183 1.46 -2.02 -9.63
CA TYR A 183 1.72 -1.00 -8.62
C TYR A 183 1.52 -1.52 -7.18
N GLY A 184 1.08 -2.77 -7.01
CA GLY A 184 0.97 -3.44 -5.72
C GLY A 184 -0.28 -3.09 -4.93
N TRP A 185 -0.11 -3.08 -3.59
CA TRP A 185 -1.20 -3.04 -2.61
C TRP A 185 -2.27 -1.99 -2.88
N PHE A 186 -1.91 -0.73 -3.11
CA PHE A 186 -2.92 0.32 -3.22
C PHE A 186 -3.68 0.24 -4.55
N GLN A 187 -3.05 -0.23 -5.63
CA GLN A 187 -3.76 -0.52 -6.89
C GLN A 187 -4.72 -1.69 -6.71
N TRP A 188 -4.28 -2.77 -6.04
CA TRP A 188 -5.18 -3.84 -5.63
C TRP A 188 -6.36 -3.29 -4.83
N TYR A 189 -6.11 -2.43 -3.85
CA TYR A 189 -7.14 -1.84 -2.99
C TYR A 189 -8.12 -0.95 -3.78
N CYS A 190 -7.63 -0.14 -4.72
CA CYS A 190 -8.47 0.68 -5.61
C CYS A 190 -9.45 -0.19 -6.40
N ARG A 191 -8.98 -1.29 -6.98
CA ARG A 191 -9.82 -2.18 -7.80
C ARG A 191 -10.72 -3.08 -6.94
N PHE A 192 -10.24 -3.55 -5.79
CA PHE A 192 -11.04 -4.28 -4.81
C PHE A 192 -12.21 -3.44 -4.32
N TYR A 193 -11.95 -2.17 -3.97
CA TYR A 193 -12.99 -1.23 -3.55
C TYR A 193 -14.05 -0.99 -4.65
N GLN A 194 -13.64 -0.98 -5.91
CA GLN A 194 -14.54 -0.86 -7.07
C GLN A 194 -15.27 -2.18 -7.43
N GLY A 195 -15.07 -3.25 -6.65
CA GLY A 195 -15.83 -4.51 -6.80
C GLY A 195 -15.06 -5.65 -7.47
N ARG A 196 -13.81 -5.46 -7.92
CA ARG A 196 -13.00 -6.59 -8.43
C ARG A 196 -12.73 -7.59 -7.30
N ARG A 197 -12.86 -8.88 -7.61
CA ARG A 197 -12.48 -10.00 -6.73
C ARG A 197 -11.56 -10.95 -7.43
N THR A 198 -10.53 -11.42 -6.73
CA THR A 198 -9.49 -12.33 -7.25
C THR A 198 -8.96 -13.26 -6.17
N GLU A 199 -8.24 -14.32 -6.57
CA GLU A 199 -7.57 -15.24 -5.64
C GLU A 199 -6.54 -14.53 -4.73
N ASP A 200 -6.05 -13.35 -5.12
CA ASP A 200 -5.06 -12.59 -4.34
C ASP A 200 -5.68 -11.86 -3.13
N ASP A 201 -7.01 -11.80 -3.05
CA ASP A 201 -7.72 -10.98 -2.06
C ASP A 201 -7.42 -11.44 -0.63
N GLU A 202 -7.40 -12.76 -0.39
CA GLU A 202 -7.07 -13.32 0.92
C GLU A 202 -5.67 -12.94 1.37
N ARG A 203 -4.69 -13.02 0.46
CA ARG A 203 -3.30 -12.66 0.75
C ARG A 203 -3.20 -11.18 1.12
N GLN A 204 -3.84 -10.31 0.34
CA GLN A 204 -3.78 -8.86 0.52
C GLN A 204 -4.49 -8.44 1.83
N ILE A 205 -5.67 -8.99 2.10
CA ILE A 205 -6.41 -8.78 3.36
C ILE A 205 -5.60 -9.30 4.57
N GLY A 206 -4.96 -10.46 4.44
CA GLY A 206 -4.08 -11.00 5.48
C GLY A 206 -2.88 -10.08 5.78
N ARG A 207 -2.29 -9.46 4.75
CA ARG A 207 -1.21 -8.47 4.91
C ARG A 207 -1.71 -7.20 5.59
N TRP A 208 -2.88 -6.71 5.19
CA TRP A 208 -3.55 -5.59 5.85
C TRP A 208 -3.77 -5.87 7.33
N ALA A 209 -4.37 -7.02 7.68
CA ALA A 209 -4.64 -7.39 9.07
C ALA A 209 -3.37 -7.45 9.92
N LYS A 210 -2.26 -7.98 9.37
CA LYS A 210 -0.94 -7.98 10.03
C LYS A 210 -0.34 -6.59 10.22
N CYS A 211 -0.71 -5.61 9.39
CA CYS A 211 -0.22 -4.23 9.50
C CYS A 211 -1.10 -3.36 10.40
N THR A 212 -2.40 -3.31 10.13
CA THR A 212 -3.37 -2.33 10.65
C THR A 212 -4.47 -2.93 11.52
N GLY A 213 -4.72 -4.24 11.42
CA GLY A 213 -5.78 -4.92 12.16
C GLY A 213 -5.60 -4.81 13.68
N VAL A 214 -6.55 -5.36 14.45
CA VAL A 214 -6.53 -5.28 15.93
C VAL A 214 -5.21 -5.78 16.53
N LYS A 215 -4.65 -6.86 15.97
CA LYS A 215 -3.33 -7.42 16.33
C LYS A 215 -2.19 -6.94 15.40
N GLY A 216 -2.46 -5.96 14.56
CA GLY A 216 -1.55 -5.44 13.56
C GLY A 216 -0.31 -4.78 14.17
N ARG A 217 0.85 -5.05 13.57
CA ARG A 217 2.15 -4.58 14.04
C ARG A 217 2.21 -3.06 14.13
N TRP A 218 1.82 -2.37 13.05
CA TRP A 218 1.99 -0.92 12.95
C TRP A 218 0.95 -0.15 13.75
N ARG A 219 -0.30 -0.66 13.80
CA ARG A 219 -1.34 -0.09 14.67
C ARG A 219 -0.92 -0.11 16.12
N ASN A 220 -0.53 -1.28 16.64
CA ASN A 220 -0.11 -1.42 18.04
C ASN A 220 1.23 -0.71 18.32
N ASN A 221 2.13 -0.62 17.33
CA ASN A 221 3.33 0.20 17.45
C ASN A 221 3.01 1.68 17.66
N LEU A 222 2.09 2.24 16.88
CA LEU A 222 1.67 3.64 17.03
C LEU A 222 1.05 3.87 18.41
N ILE A 223 0.09 3.03 18.80
CA ILE A 223 -0.58 3.15 20.11
C ILE A 223 0.44 3.13 21.25
N THR A 224 1.38 2.19 21.22
CA THR A 224 2.45 2.10 22.24
C THR A 224 3.29 3.38 22.28
N LYS A 225 3.60 3.98 21.13
CA LYS A 225 4.38 5.22 21.07
C LYS A 225 3.60 6.44 21.57
N VAL A 226 2.30 6.51 21.27
CA VAL A 226 1.40 7.54 21.81
C VAL A 226 1.32 7.43 23.33
N VAL A 227 0.99 6.25 23.87
CA VAL A 227 0.91 6.03 25.33
C VAL A 227 2.21 6.44 26.03
N ARG A 228 3.35 6.02 25.48
CA ARG A 228 4.68 6.32 26.07
C ARG A 228 5.12 7.77 25.91
N SER A 229 4.47 8.55 25.02
CA SER A 229 4.74 9.98 24.85
C SER A 229 3.93 10.85 25.82
N GLY A 230 2.84 10.33 26.38
CA GLY A 230 1.89 11.11 27.19
C GLY A 230 1.01 12.08 26.40
N CYS A 231 1.13 12.11 25.06
CA CYS A 231 0.35 12.99 24.19
C CYS A 231 -1.01 12.37 23.80
N GLY A 232 -1.88 13.18 23.19
CA GLY A 232 -3.17 12.72 22.67
C GLY A 232 -3.04 11.71 21.51
N PHE A 233 -4.05 10.87 21.31
CA PHE A 233 -4.06 9.85 20.24
C PHE A 233 -4.01 10.45 18.83
N ASP A 234 -4.51 11.67 18.70
CA ASP A 234 -4.59 12.48 17.49
C ASP A 234 -3.37 13.39 17.29
N ASP A 235 -2.43 13.44 18.24
CA ASP A 235 -1.19 14.22 18.10
C ASP A 235 -0.33 13.67 16.96
N THR A 236 -0.38 14.38 15.82
CA THR A 236 0.28 13.99 14.58
C THR A 236 1.81 14.07 14.65
N THR A 237 2.37 14.78 15.64
CA THR A 237 3.82 14.87 15.86
C THR A 237 4.39 13.58 16.44
N VAL A 238 3.55 12.76 17.09
CA VAL A 238 3.96 11.45 17.59
C VAL A 238 4.03 10.45 16.45
N SER A 239 5.26 10.06 16.10
CA SER A 239 5.57 9.01 15.11
C SER A 239 4.94 9.23 13.72
N PRO A 240 5.19 10.38 13.08
CA PRO A 240 4.58 10.73 11.79
C PRO A 240 4.84 9.67 10.71
N VAL A 241 6.00 9.02 10.70
CA VAL A 241 6.32 7.94 9.75
C VAL A 241 5.44 6.71 9.94
N VAL A 242 5.09 6.36 11.19
CA VAL A 242 4.19 5.23 11.47
C VAL A 242 2.76 5.59 11.07
N ARG A 243 2.32 6.83 11.35
CA ARG A 243 1.02 7.33 10.90
C ARG A 243 0.91 7.33 9.37
N GLN A 244 1.96 7.75 8.67
CA GLN A 244 2.05 7.72 7.21
C GLN A 244 2.00 6.27 6.69
N THR A 245 2.74 5.36 7.32
CA THR A 245 2.73 3.92 6.99
C THR A 245 1.31 3.38 7.08
N LEU A 246 0.60 3.64 8.17
CA LEU A 246 -0.78 3.19 8.36
C LEU A 246 -1.74 3.77 7.31
N GLN A 247 -1.54 5.03 6.94
CA GLN A 247 -2.32 5.70 5.90
C GLN A 247 -2.17 5.01 4.55
N HIS A 248 -0.97 4.51 4.19
CA HIS A 248 -0.76 3.71 2.98
C HIS A 248 -1.64 2.45 2.94
N TRP A 249 -1.97 1.90 4.12
CA TRP A 249 -2.80 0.70 4.29
C TRP A 249 -4.29 1.03 4.53
N GLY A 250 -4.73 2.25 4.22
CA GLY A 250 -6.14 2.63 4.37
C GLY A 250 -6.59 2.75 5.83
N TYR A 251 -5.66 3.07 6.74
CA TYR A 251 -5.94 3.15 8.17
C TYR A 251 -5.45 4.46 8.80
N LYS A 252 -6.31 5.08 9.60
CA LYS A 252 -5.98 6.17 10.52
C LYS A 252 -6.37 5.76 11.95
N LEU A 253 -5.52 6.02 12.93
CA LEU A 253 -5.83 5.71 14.34
C LEU A 253 -7.06 6.50 14.80
N THR A 254 -8.05 5.82 15.37
CA THR A 254 -9.23 6.45 16.00
C THR A 254 -9.08 6.45 17.52
N LYS A 255 -9.97 7.18 18.20
CA LYS A 255 -10.00 7.26 19.66
C LYS A 255 -10.33 5.90 20.28
N GLU A 256 -11.34 5.23 19.74
CA GLU A 256 -11.80 3.91 20.19
C GLU A 256 -10.69 2.86 20.03
N ASP A 257 -10.03 2.87 18.88
CA ASP A 257 -8.93 1.96 18.58
C ASP A 257 -7.73 2.17 19.52
N TYR A 258 -7.48 3.43 19.89
CA TYR A 258 -6.47 3.81 20.86
C TYR A 258 -6.84 3.33 22.26
N GLU A 259 -8.04 3.65 22.75
CA GLU A 259 -8.53 3.25 24.08
C GLU A 259 -8.52 1.73 24.29
N GLU A 260 -8.90 0.96 23.26
CA GLU A 260 -8.81 -0.49 23.31
C GLU A 260 -7.35 -0.98 23.35
N GLY A 261 -6.47 -0.32 22.59
CA GLY A 261 -5.06 -0.68 22.51
C GLY A 261 -4.25 -0.31 23.75
N VAL A 262 -4.57 0.79 24.44
CA VAL A 262 -3.88 1.21 25.67
C VAL A 262 -3.93 0.11 26.72
N LYS A 263 -5.05 -0.61 26.83
CA LYS A 263 -5.23 -1.74 27.78
C LYS A 263 -4.20 -2.86 27.60
N ARG A 264 -3.55 -2.95 26.44
CA ARG A 264 -2.53 -3.96 26.11
C ARG A 264 -1.10 -3.47 26.29
N VAL A 265 -0.90 -2.17 26.50
CA VAL A 265 0.43 -1.58 26.64
C VAL A 265 0.88 -1.75 28.09
N LYS A 266 1.96 -2.52 28.30
CA LYS A 266 2.58 -2.63 29.62
C LYS A 266 3.20 -1.29 30.04
N PRO A 267 3.08 -0.88 31.33
CA PRO A 267 3.81 0.26 31.87
C PRO A 267 5.31 0.13 31.59
N LYS A 268 5.98 1.28 31.44
CA LYS A 268 7.44 1.34 31.33
C LYS A 268 8.09 0.98 32.66
#